data_AF-A0A3D1MDI3-F1
#
_entry.id   AF-A0A3D1MDI3-F1
#
_cell.length_a   1.000
_cell.length_b   1.000
_cell.length_c   1.000
_cell.angle_alpha   90.00
_cell.angle_beta   90.00
_cell.angle_gamma   90.00
#
_symmetry.space_group_name_H-M   'P 1'
#
loop_
_entity.id
_entity.type
_entity.pdbx_description
1 polymer ?
#
loop_
_entity_poly.entity_id
_entity_poly.type
_entity_poly.pdbx_seq_one_letter_code
_entity_poly.pdbx_strand_id
1 'polypeptide(L)'
;MPRVVVGDWRLTWGAQEYTEIKLTVDEVVSVGQTTLLDETDLTIRPDTFDTSLNQLLIPQVIVGSDVYADVVITIGELISFTGTITEVGSPAYSQARSLQPFYYSYSDDVPQNLRELWEIGIEAAAKYFGRYGPLELWMQGASEEGLTSHIAKLCDRRKVIGKPYMTLESCMSRWGERFQYYQRKSAISEWAAAYAWAFSEGYHLIISAIPGYFEKEYIHQDRAFIGPFHEYYHAIQHAHVSHLTSHSQRSAILGPKWFVEGVAGALADYAVMDMQSNGTLPLLDGRAYDFFDHQAQHLDLARHQWQSLDDPKLGLTSEEMRPTFYSNSFAAWLLLSRTKVNILETTFYPNLMKKGWEQTFVDTFGMSSEDFYLLFADYMTKEPEEQLAIMPGWDALSRSEKDYYLSRF
;
A
#
# COMPACT_ATOMS: atom_id res chain seq x y z
N MET A 1 -9.52 -13.13 20.26
CA MET A 1 -9.66 -14.57 20.04
C MET A 1 -8.91 -14.90 18.77
N PRO A 2 -8.07 -15.96 18.74
CA PRO A 2 -7.44 -16.40 17.51
C PRO A 2 -8.50 -16.71 16.45
N ARG A 3 -8.31 -16.17 15.26
CA ARG A 3 -9.19 -16.37 14.11
C ARG A 3 -8.32 -16.73 12.91
N VAL A 4 -8.82 -17.66 12.11
CA VAL A 4 -8.15 -18.14 10.90
C VAL A 4 -9.05 -17.85 9.71
N VAL A 5 -8.54 -17.15 8.71
CA VAL A 5 -9.20 -17.02 7.42
C VAL A 5 -8.73 -18.19 6.56
N VAL A 6 -9.68 -18.91 5.97
CA VAL A 6 -9.49 -20.10 5.13
C VAL A 6 -10.11 -19.82 3.76
N GLY A 7 -9.47 -20.27 2.68
CA GLY A 7 -9.86 -19.96 1.31
C GLY A 7 -8.85 -20.43 0.26
N ASP A 8 -9.12 -20.18 -1.02
CA ASP A 8 -8.13 -20.30 -2.10
C ASP A 8 -7.72 -18.89 -2.51
N TRP A 9 -6.48 -18.51 -2.25
CA TRP A 9 -5.98 -17.15 -2.50
C TRP A 9 -5.73 -16.86 -3.99
N ARG A 10 -6.05 -17.80 -4.88
CA ARG A 10 -6.13 -17.57 -6.33
C ARG A 10 -7.55 -17.19 -6.77
N LEU A 11 -8.53 -17.43 -5.91
CA LEU A 11 -9.94 -17.09 -6.13
C LEU A 11 -10.30 -15.80 -5.41
N THR A 12 -11.43 -15.24 -5.85
CA THR A 12 -11.95 -13.93 -5.45
C THR A 12 -13.15 -14.04 -4.50
N TRP A 13 -13.47 -15.25 -4.06
CA TRP A 13 -14.66 -15.59 -3.28
C TRP A 13 -14.42 -16.89 -2.51
N GLY A 14 -15.37 -17.25 -1.63
CA GLY A 14 -15.40 -18.54 -0.94
C GLY A 14 -14.51 -18.63 0.30
N ALA A 15 -13.92 -17.51 0.73
CA ALA A 15 -13.20 -17.48 2.00
C ALA A 15 -14.16 -17.47 3.18
N GLN A 16 -13.74 -18.17 4.23
CA GLN A 16 -14.45 -18.33 5.48
C GLN A 16 -13.51 -18.03 6.63
N GLU A 17 -14.04 -17.40 7.67
CA GLU A 17 -13.32 -17.17 8.89
C GLU A 17 -13.79 -18.15 9.96
N TYR A 18 -12.83 -18.77 10.63
CA TYR A 18 -13.00 -19.75 11.69
C TYR A 18 -12.42 -19.22 13.00
N THR A 19 -13.03 -19.58 14.11
CA THR A 19 -12.51 -19.32 15.47
C THR A 19 -12.33 -20.62 16.24
N GLU A 20 -11.46 -20.61 17.27
CA GLU A 20 -11.27 -21.75 18.18
C GLU A 20 -10.87 -23.07 17.49
N ILE A 21 -9.99 -22.99 16.49
CA ILE A 21 -9.41 -24.17 15.85
C ILE A 21 -8.28 -24.72 16.72
N LYS A 22 -8.20 -26.06 16.81
CA LYS A 22 -7.01 -26.78 17.29
C LYS A 22 -6.55 -27.76 16.24
N LEU A 23 -5.26 -27.73 15.94
CA LEU A 23 -4.62 -28.56 14.94
C LEU A 23 -3.24 -29.03 15.41
N THR A 24 -2.69 -30.06 14.77
CA THR A 24 -1.27 -30.40 14.86
C THR A 24 -0.50 -29.72 13.72
N VAL A 25 0.73 -29.34 14.03
CA VAL A 25 1.71 -28.88 13.03
C VAL A 25 2.41 -30.11 12.46
N ASP A 26 2.49 -30.18 11.12
CA ASP A 26 3.29 -31.20 10.44
C ASP A 26 4.73 -30.70 10.25
N GLU A 27 4.89 -29.58 9.55
CA GLU A 27 6.19 -28.96 9.27
C GLU A 27 6.15 -27.44 9.46
N VAL A 28 7.26 -26.86 9.93
CA VAL A 28 7.52 -25.41 9.86
C VAL A 28 8.26 -25.14 8.55
N VAL A 29 7.58 -24.48 7.62
CA VAL A 29 8.09 -24.17 6.27
C VAL A 29 9.06 -23.00 6.32
N SER A 30 8.69 -21.93 7.02
CA SER A 30 9.54 -20.75 7.16
C SER A 30 9.21 -19.96 8.42
N VAL A 31 10.19 -19.18 8.87
CA VAL A 31 10.06 -18.23 9.98
C VAL A 31 10.63 -16.90 9.51
N GLY A 32 9.89 -15.81 9.71
CA GLY A 32 10.34 -14.45 9.41
C GLY A 32 11.30 -13.91 10.46
N GLN A 33 11.21 -12.61 10.73
CA GLN A 33 12.04 -11.97 11.76
C GLN A 33 11.67 -12.47 13.16
N THR A 34 12.67 -12.46 14.05
CA THR A 34 12.50 -12.73 15.48
C THR A 34 12.80 -11.45 16.25
N THR A 35 11.89 -11.06 17.13
CA THR A 35 12.00 -9.88 18.00
C THR A 35 11.64 -10.25 19.44
N LEU A 36 11.98 -9.39 20.40
CA LEU A 36 11.60 -9.60 21.80
C LEU A 36 10.14 -9.17 22.03
N LEU A 37 9.44 -9.88 22.92
CA LEU A 37 8.03 -9.66 23.23
C LEU A 37 7.75 -8.28 23.83
N ASP A 38 8.67 -7.74 24.63
CA ASP A 38 8.57 -6.41 25.23
C ASP A 38 8.83 -5.28 24.23
N GLU A 39 9.47 -5.58 23.10
CA GLU A 39 9.76 -4.66 22.01
C GLU A 39 8.73 -4.74 20.86
N THR A 40 7.82 -5.70 20.89
CA THR A 40 6.92 -6.01 19.78
C THR A 40 5.47 -5.63 20.08
N ASP A 41 4.87 -4.82 19.21
CA ASP A 41 3.42 -4.61 19.25
C ASP A 41 2.70 -5.85 18.71
N LEU A 42 1.82 -6.42 19.53
CA LEU A 42 1.07 -7.61 19.16
C LEU A 42 -0.03 -7.28 18.13
N THR A 43 -0.06 -8.06 17.05
CA THR A 43 -1.04 -7.90 15.98
C THR A 43 -2.34 -8.62 16.32
N ILE A 44 -3.46 -8.04 15.91
CA ILE A 44 -4.79 -8.67 16.00
C ILE A 44 -5.23 -9.31 14.68
N ARG A 45 -4.32 -9.38 13.70
CA ARG A 45 -4.61 -9.98 12.40
C ARG A 45 -4.96 -11.45 12.52
N PRO A 46 -5.84 -11.96 11.63
CA PRO A 46 -6.10 -13.38 11.56
C PRO A 46 -4.88 -14.15 11.03
N ASP A 47 -4.82 -15.42 11.38
CA ASP A 47 -3.99 -16.39 10.66
C ASP A 47 -4.63 -16.66 9.28
N THR A 48 -3.82 -17.08 8.32
CA THR A 48 -4.26 -17.28 6.93
C THR A 48 -3.93 -18.69 6.49
N PHE A 49 -4.94 -19.53 6.23
CA PHE A 49 -4.74 -20.87 5.67
C PHE A 49 -5.07 -20.92 4.19
N ASP A 50 -4.04 -20.96 3.35
CA ASP A 50 -4.17 -21.10 1.90
C ASP A 50 -4.41 -22.55 1.50
N THR A 51 -5.65 -22.87 1.13
CA THR A 51 -6.06 -24.23 0.73
C THR A 51 -5.38 -24.71 -0.55
N SER A 52 -4.89 -23.82 -1.39
CA SER A 52 -4.21 -24.19 -2.65
C SER A 52 -2.75 -24.58 -2.44
N LEU A 53 -2.12 -24.05 -1.38
CA LEU A 53 -0.76 -24.38 -0.98
C LEU A 53 -0.70 -25.40 0.17
N ASN A 54 -1.84 -25.63 0.84
CA ASN A 54 -1.93 -26.38 2.10
C ASN A 54 -0.98 -25.79 3.18
N GLN A 55 -0.95 -24.47 3.30
CA GLN A 55 -0.06 -23.74 4.21
C GLN A 55 -0.83 -22.74 5.06
N LEU A 56 -0.47 -22.66 6.35
CA LEU A 56 -0.98 -21.68 7.31
C LEU A 56 0.11 -20.64 7.59
N LEU A 57 -0.18 -19.37 7.31
CA LEU A 57 0.60 -18.22 7.73
C LEU A 57 0.06 -17.70 9.06
N ILE A 58 0.91 -17.67 10.07
CA ILE A 58 0.64 -17.16 11.41
C ILE A 58 1.43 -15.85 11.57
N PRO A 59 0.77 -14.68 11.70
CA PRO A 59 1.45 -13.39 11.75
C PRO A 59 2.48 -13.27 12.87
N GLN A 60 2.17 -13.82 14.05
CA GLN A 60 3.05 -13.80 15.23
C GLN A 60 2.89 -15.08 16.06
N VAL A 61 3.99 -15.76 16.35
CA VAL A 61 4.07 -16.89 17.29
C VAL A 61 4.95 -16.48 18.47
N ILE A 62 4.42 -16.58 19.68
CA ILE A 62 5.15 -16.23 20.91
C ILE A 62 5.71 -17.51 21.55
N VAL A 63 7.02 -17.56 21.79
CA VAL A 63 7.68 -18.65 22.51
C VAL A 63 8.62 -18.06 23.56
N GLY A 64 8.26 -18.20 24.83
CA GLY A 64 9.03 -17.58 25.90
C GLY A 64 9.03 -16.05 25.78
N SER A 65 10.21 -15.44 25.62
CA SER A 65 10.41 -14.00 25.43
C SER A 65 10.42 -13.58 23.95
N ASP A 66 10.38 -14.53 23.02
CA ASP A 66 10.60 -14.26 21.60
C ASP A 66 9.27 -14.25 20.85
N VAL A 67 9.17 -13.36 19.87
CA VAL A 67 8.07 -13.27 18.90
C VAL A 67 8.63 -13.56 17.52
N TYR A 68 8.12 -14.62 16.91
CA TYR A 68 8.44 -15.01 15.54
C TYR A 68 7.37 -14.46 14.60
N ALA A 69 7.76 -13.59 13.67
CA ALA A 69 6.87 -13.00 12.69
C ALA A 69 6.69 -13.90 11.46
N ASP A 70 5.50 -13.83 10.86
CA ASP A 70 5.16 -14.46 9.57
C ASP A 70 5.61 -15.93 9.47
N VAL A 71 5.25 -16.73 10.46
CA VAL A 71 5.56 -18.17 10.51
C VAL A 71 4.65 -18.91 9.54
N VAL A 72 5.23 -19.68 8.63
CA VAL A 72 4.48 -20.52 7.68
C VAL A 72 4.65 -21.98 8.08
N ILE A 73 3.53 -22.69 8.19
CA ILE A 73 3.50 -24.12 8.53
C ILE A 73 2.64 -24.91 7.54
N THR A 74 2.85 -26.22 7.49
CA THR A 74 1.85 -27.16 6.98
C THR A 74 1.04 -27.75 8.14
N ILE A 75 -0.25 -27.98 7.91
CA ILE A 75 -1.15 -28.56 8.90
C ILE A 75 -1.07 -30.09 8.81
N GLY A 76 -0.93 -30.77 9.96
CA GLY A 76 -0.99 -32.22 10.05
C GLY A 76 -2.43 -32.74 10.17
N GLU A 77 -3.05 -32.53 11.34
CA GLU A 77 -4.41 -32.99 11.65
C GLU A 77 -5.22 -31.88 12.31
N LEU A 78 -6.48 -31.72 11.89
CA LEU A 78 -7.46 -30.91 12.61
C LEU A 78 -7.98 -31.70 13.81
N ILE A 79 -7.60 -31.30 15.02
CA ILE A 79 -7.99 -31.97 16.27
C ILE A 79 -9.43 -31.62 16.65
N SER A 80 -9.78 -30.33 16.60
CA SER A 80 -11.12 -29.85 16.97
C SER A 80 -11.44 -28.47 16.43
N PHE A 81 -12.73 -28.20 16.25
CA PHE A 81 -13.28 -26.88 15.96
C PHE A 81 -14.55 -26.67 16.79
N THR A 82 -14.55 -25.69 17.68
CA THR A 82 -15.70 -25.37 18.57
C THR A 82 -16.31 -24.00 18.34
N GLY A 83 -15.67 -23.19 17.49
CA GLY A 83 -16.04 -21.80 17.26
C GLY A 83 -17.07 -21.62 16.15
N THR A 84 -17.07 -20.42 15.58
CA THR A 84 -17.99 -19.97 14.53
C THR A 84 -17.34 -20.00 13.17
N ILE A 85 -18.13 -20.28 12.14
CA ILE A 85 -17.75 -20.10 10.72
C ILE A 85 -18.52 -18.90 10.19
N THR A 86 -17.82 -17.90 9.68
CA THR A 86 -18.42 -16.72 9.05
C THR A 86 -17.92 -16.61 7.62
N GLU A 87 -18.83 -16.44 6.66
CA GLU A 87 -18.43 -16.15 5.28
C GLU A 87 -17.85 -14.73 5.20
N VAL A 88 -16.64 -14.60 4.66
CA VAL A 88 -15.95 -13.30 4.53
C VAL A 88 -15.85 -12.84 3.08
N GLY A 89 -16.25 -13.68 2.12
CA GLY A 89 -16.23 -13.36 0.69
C GLY A 89 -14.86 -13.67 0.08
N SER A 90 -14.08 -12.65 -0.29
CA SER A 90 -12.72 -12.86 -0.82
C SER A 90 -11.71 -12.97 0.33
N PRO A 91 -10.71 -13.87 0.23
CA PRO A 91 -9.63 -13.94 1.22
C PRO A 91 -8.86 -12.61 1.33
N ALA A 92 -8.75 -11.85 0.23
CA ALA A 92 -8.15 -10.52 0.17
C ALA A 92 -8.77 -9.51 1.12
N TYR A 93 -9.99 -9.79 1.59
CA TYR A 93 -10.88 -8.82 2.22
C TYR A 93 -10.98 -8.94 3.73
N SER A 94 -10.11 -9.76 4.30
CA SER A 94 -10.17 -10.16 5.71
C SER A 94 -8.99 -9.63 6.53
N GLN A 95 -8.23 -8.65 5.99
CA GLN A 95 -6.94 -8.20 6.55
C GLN A 95 -5.84 -9.28 6.52
N ALA A 96 -6.14 -10.43 5.88
CA ALA A 96 -5.22 -11.54 5.71
C ALA A 96 -4.06 -11.19 4.78
N ARG A 97 -2.86 -11.63 5.16
CA ARG A 97 -1.70 -11.65 4.27
C ARG A 97 -1.78 -12.88 3.35
N SER A 98 -1.34 -12.71 2.11
CA SER A 98 -1.35 -13.74 1.06
C SER A 98 0.01 -14.43 0.97
N LEU A 99 0.02 -15.74 0.75
CA LEU A 99 1.22 -16.50 0.36
C LEU A 99 1.37 -16.62 -1.16
N GLN A 100 0.31 -16.31 -1.92
CA GLN A 100 0.35 -16.36 -3.38
C GLN A 100 1.21 -15.25 -3.98
N PRO A 101 1.92 -15.52 -5.09
CA PRO A 101 2.59 -14.49 -5.86
C PRO A 101 1.56 -13.52 -6.47
N PHE A 102 2.01 -12.31 -6.77
CA PHE A 102 1.20 -11.37 -7.55
C PHE A 102 1.12 -11.79 -9.02
N TYR A 103 0.08 -11.35 -9.70
CA TYR A 103 -0.06 -11.55 -11.14
C TYR A 103 0.40 -10.31 -11.89
N TYR A 104 1.43 -10.45 -12.72
CA TYR A 104 1.93 -9.37 -13.56
C TYR A 104 1.58 -9.59 -15.02
N SER A 105 1.13 -8.53 -15.69
CA SER A 105 0.88 -8.51 -17.13
C SER A 105 1.37 -7.20 -17.74
N TYR A 106 1.95 -7.33 -18.92
CA TYR A 106 2.57 -6.23 -19.65
C TYR A 106 2.09 -6.24 -21.09
N SER A 107 1.86 -5.06 -21.66
CA SER A 107 1.79 -4.95 -23.12
C SER A 107 3.16 -5.26 -23.73
N ASP A 108 3.17 -5.74 -24.97
CA ASP A 108 4.37 -6.33 -25.56
C ASP A 108 5.48 -5.30 -25.81
N ASP A 109 5.11 -4.03 -25.94
CA ASP A 109 5.99 -2.87 -26.17
C ASP A 109 6.61 -2.26 -24.90
N VAL A 110 6.32 -2.80 -23.70
CA VAL A 110 7.00 -2.36 -22.47
C VAL A 110 8.41 -2.98 -22.42
N PRO A 111 9.50 -2.20 -22.29
CA PRO A 111 10.87 -2.75 -22.19
C PRO A 111 11.06 -3.68 -20.99
N GLN A 112 11.73 -4.82 -21.18
CA GLN A 112 11.91 -5.86 -20.14
C GLN A 112 12.53 -5.31 -18.85
N ASN A 113 13.57 -4.47 -18.96
CA ASN A 113 14.24 -3.89 -17.79
C ASN A 113 13.28 -3.05 -16.91
N LEU A 114 12.32 -2.35 -17.52
CA LEU A 114 11.33 -1.56 -16.77
C LEU A 114 10.31 -2.45 -16.08
N ARG A 115 9.98 -3.61 -16.68
CA ARG A 115 9.11 -4.63 -16.04
C ARG A 115 9.78 -5.18 -14.78
N GLU A 116 11.05 -5.58 -14.91
CA GLU A 116 11.83 -6.15 -13.80
C GLU A 116 11.99 -5.15 -12.65
N LEU A 117 12.27 -3.88 -12.94
CA LEU A 117 12.38 -2.83 -11.91
C LEU A 117 11.04 -2.57 -11.21
N TRP A 118 9.93 -2.59 -11.94
CA TRP A 118 8.61 -2.48 -11.34
C TRP A 118 8.29 -3.67 -10.43
N GLU A 119 8.57 -4.90 -10.87
CA GLU A 119 8.40 -6.10 -10.05
C GLU A 119 9.25 -6.02 -8.77
N ILE A 120 10.53 -5.64 -8.87
CA ILE A 120 11.41 -5.42 -7.71
C ILE A 120 10.79 -4.44 -6.73
N GLY A 121 10.26 -3.30 -7.21
CA GLY A 121 9.64 -2.29 -6.36
C GLY A 121 8.40 -2.82 -5.62
N ILE A 122 7.49 -3.49 -6.33
CA ILE A 122 6.27 -4.04 -5.74
C ILE A 122 6.57 -5.17 -4.75
N GLU A 123 7.50 -6.06 -5.10
CA GLU A 123 7.90 -7.18 -4.24
C GLU A 123 8.63 -6.68 -2.99
N ALA A 124 9.46 -5.64 -3.11
CA ALA A 124 10.09 -4.98 -1.97
C ALA A 124 9.05 -4.30 -1.06
N ALA A 125 8.07 -3.59 -1.62
CA ALA A 125 6.98 -2.97 -0.87
C ALA A 125 6.14 -4.02 -0.12
N ALA A 126 5.82 -5.14 -0.77
CA ALA A 126 5.13 -6.26 -0.14
C ALA A 126 5.94 -6.94 0.96
N LYS A 127 7.26 -7.01 0.81
CA LYS A 127 8.15 -7.50 1.87
C LYS A 127 8.17 -6.55 3.06
N TYR A 128 8.18 -5.23 2.81
CA TYR A 128 8.28 -4.21 3.85
C TYR A 128 6.98 -4.04 4.64
N PHE A 129 5.85 -3.88 3.95
CA PHE A 129 4.54 -3.64 4.60
C PHE A 129 3.72 -4.91 4.84
N GLY A 130 4.17 -6.05 4.34
CA GLY A 130 3.42 -7.31 4.32
C GLY A 130 2.67 -7.53 3.01
N ARG A 131 2.55 -8.79 2.60
CA ARG A 131 1.93 -9.19 1.32
C ARG A 131 0.40 -9.24 1.42
N TYR A 132 -0.29 -8.27 0.83
CA TYR A 132 -1.75 -8.25 0.70
C TYR A 132 -2.16 -8.59 -0.74
N GLY A 133 -3.21 -9.41 -0.90
CA GLY A 133 -3.63 -9.89 -2.21
C GLY A 133 -4.87 -10.78 -2.14
N PRO A 134 -5.48 -11.14 -3.29
CA PRO A 134 -4.85 -11.21 -4.61
C PRO A 134 -4.65 -9.84 -5.26
N LEU A 135 -3.45 -9.60 -5.80
CA LEU A 135 -3.08 -8.36 -6.50
C LEU A 135 -2.69 -8.71 -7.95
N GLU A 136 -3.24 -7.95 -8.88
CA GLU A 136 -2.87 -7.98 -10.29
C GLU A 136 -2.34 -6.63 -10.75
N LEU A 137 -1.22 -6.66 -11.45
CA LEU A 137 -0.55 -5.48 -11.98
C LEU A 137 -0.49 -5.56 -13.49
N TRP A 138 -0.98 -4.52 -14.13
CA TRP A 138 -1.14 -4.43 -15.58
C TRP A 138 -0.45 -3.16 -16.07
N MET A 139 0.68 -3.32 -16.75
CA MET A 139 1.45 -2.19 -17.26
C MET A 139 1.19 -2.02 -18.75
N GLN A 140 0.63 -0.87 -19.10
CA GLN A 140 0.19 -0.55 -20.44
C GLN A 140 1.21 0.36 -21.15
N GLY A 141 1.81 -0.14 -22.21
CA GLY A 141 2.67 0.59 -23.15
C GLY A 141 1.90 1.52 -24.09
N ALA A 142 2.64 2.18 -24.98
CA ALA A 142 2.14 3.26 -25.84
C ALA A 142 1.43 2.76 -27.12
N SER A 143 1.67 1.52 -27.56
CA SER A 143 1.20 1.01 -28.84
C SER A 143 -0.32 0.75 -28.90
N GLU A 144 -0.95 1.04 -30.05
CA GLU A 144 -2.38 0.71 -30.30
C GLU A 144 -2.62 -0.79 -30.43
N GLU A 145 -1.68 -1.50 -31.06
CA GLU A 145 -1.72 -2.97 -31.14
C GLU A 145 -1.63 -3.60 -29.74
N GLY A 146 -0.69 -3.12 -28.92
CA GLY A 146 -0.51 -3.56 -27.54
C GLY A 146 -1.72 -3.27 -26.66
N LEU A 147 -2.46 -2.16 -26.89
CA LEU A 147 -3.69 -1.88 -26.15
C LEU A 147 -4.73 -3.00 -26.34
N THR A 148 -4.99 -3.38 -27.60
CA THR A 148 -6.02 -4.39 -27.91
C THR A 148 -5.61 -5.77 -27.41
N SER A 149 -4.35 -6.17 -27.64
CA SER A 149 -3.85 -7.48 -27.20
C SER A 149 -3.82 -7.59 -25.68
N HIS A 150 -3.49 -6.52 -24.97
CA HIS A 150 -3.41 -6.53 -23.51
C HIS A 150 -4.79 -6.58 -22.84
N ILE A 151 -5.79 -5.88 -23.38
CA ILE A 151 -7.18 -6.02 -22.89
C ILE A 151 -7.72 -7.44 -23.18
N ALA A 152 -7.35 -8.06 -24.30
CA ALA A 152 -7.70 -9.46 -24.56
C ALA A 152 -7.10 -10.41 -23.50
N LYS A 153 -5.82 -10.23 -23.13
CA LYS A 153 -5.19 -10.97 -22.02
C LYS A 153 -5.96 -10.77 -20.71
N LEU A 154 -6.41 -9.54 -20.42
CA LEU A 154 -7.26 -9.25 -19.24
C LEU A 154 -8.56 -10.05 -19.28
N CYS A 155 -9.25 -10.10 -20.43
CA CYS A 155 -10.47 -10.90 -20.56
C CYS A 155 -10.26 -12.38 -20.26
N ASP A 156 -9.21 -12.96 -20.81
CA ASP A 156 -8.92 -14.38 -20.59
C ASP A 156 -8.60 -14.63 -19.12
N ARG A 157 -7.88 -13.71 -18.46
CA ARG A 157 -7.65 -13.77 -17.02
C ARG A 157 -8.95 -13.74 -16.21
N ARG A 158 -9.97 -12.95 -16.60
CA ARG A 158 -11.28 -12.94 -15.94
C ARG A 158 -11.99 -14.30 -15.97
N LYS A 159 -11.82 -15.08 -17.05
CA LYS A 159 -12.35 -16.45 -17.13
C LYS A 159 -11.69 -17.39 -16.12
N VAL A 160 -10.39 -17.23 -15.89
CA VAL A 160 -9.60 -18.06 -14.96
C VAL A 160 -9.96 -17.78 -13.50
N ILE A 161 -10.18 -16.52 -13.11
CA ILE A 161 -10.43 -16.15 -11.70
C ILE A 161 -11.90 -16.24 -11.27
N GLY A 162 -12.71 -17.04 -11.99
CA GLY A 162 -14.10 -17.31 -11.64
C GLY A 162 -15.13 -16.33 -12.20
N LYS A 163 -14.81 -15.57 -13.25
CA LYS A 163 -15.77 -14.71 -13.98
C LYS A 163 -15.89 -15.13 -15.46
N PRO A 164 -16.40 -16.34 -15.75
CA PRO A 164 -16.36 -16.97 -17.07
C PRO A 164 -17.23 -16.29 -18.13
N TYR A 165 -18.16 -15.41 -17.75
CA TYR A 165 -19.13 -14.81 -18.66
C TYR A 165 -18.64 -13.55 -19.39
N MET A 166 -17.37 -13.13 -19.24
CA MET A 166 -16.87 -11.94 -19.92
C MET A 166 -16.51 -12.25 -21.39
N THR A 167 -17.22 -11.61 -22.32
CA THR A 167 -16.82 -11.52 -23.73
C THR A 167 -15.74 -10.45 -23.90
N LEU A 168 -14.98 -10.49 -25.01
CA LEU A 168 -14.01 -9.44 -25.33
C LEU A 168 -14.68 -8.05 -25.37
N GLU A 169 -15.84 -7.95 -26.02
CA GLU A 169 -16.64 -6.72 -26.10
C GLU A 169 -17.00 -6.19 -24.71
N SER A 170 -17.44 -7.05 -23.79
CA SER A 170 -17.78 -6.64 -22.42
C SER A 170 -16.58 -6.14 -21.64
N CYS A 171 -15.40 -6.78 -21.77
CA CYS A 171 -14.19 -6.25 -21.15
C CYS A 171 -13.77 -4.92 -21.75
N MET A 172 -13.80 -4.78 -23.08
CA MET A 172 -13.41 -3.56 -23.76
C MET A 172 -14.31 -2.41 -23.32
N SER A 173 -15.63 -2.65 -23.20
CA SER A 173 -16.57 -1.66 -22.67
C SER A 173 -16.27 -1.27 -21.21
N ARG A 174 -15.82 -2.23 -20.39
CA ARG A 174 -15.55 -1.99 -18.96
C ARG A 174 -14.18 -1.37 -18.66
N TRP A 175 -13.15 -1.82 -19.36
CA TRP A 175 -11.74 -1.55 -19.05
C TRP A 175 -11.02 -0.78 -20.15
N GLY A 176 -11.57 -0.73 -21.36
CA GLY A 176 -10.91 -0.17 -22.54
C GLY A 176 -10.55 1.30 -22.36
N GLU A 177 -11.44 2.12 -21.80
CA GLU A 177 -11.15 3.53 -21.53
C GLU A 177 -9.98 3.69 -20.54
N ARG A 178 -9.91 2.84 -19.50
CA ARG A 178 -8.82 2.87 -18.52
C ARG A 178 -7.49 2.48 -19.14
N PHE A 179 -7.45 1.37 -19.86
CA PHE A 179 -6.22 0.97 -20.55
C PHE A 179 -5.82 2.00 -21.61
N GLN A 180 -6.76 2.59 -22.34
CA GLN A 180 -6.49 3.66 -23.30
C GLN A 180 -5.94 4.92 -22.62
N TYR A 181 -6.45 5.26 -21.43
CA TYR A 181 -5.93 6.36 -20.64
C TYR A 181 -4.45 6.15 -20.31
N TYR A 182 -4.07 4.97 -19.81
CA TYR A 182 -2.67 4.65 -19.48
C TYR A 182 -1.79 4.47 -20.72
N GLN A 183 -2.36 3.98 -21.83
CA GLN A 183 -1.67 3.96 -23.12
C GLN A 183 -1.29 5.37 -23.57
N ARG A 184 -2.21 6.35 -23.46
CA ARG A 184 -1.93 7.75 -23.80
C ARG A 184 -0.85 8.35 -22.91
N LYS A 185 -0.89 8.08 -21.60
CA LYS A 185 0.15 8.50 -20.64
C LYS A 185 1.51 7.95 -21.03
N SER A 186 1.59 6.65 -21.37
CA SER A 186 2.81 6.02 -21.85
C SER A 186 3.33 6.64 -23.15
N ALA A 187 2.44 7.02 -24.06
CA ALA A 187 2.80 7.65 -25.33
C ALA A 187 3.38 9.07 -25.17
N ILE A 188 3.07 9.75 -24.07
CA ILE A 188 3.58 11.11 -23.76
C ILE A 188 4.57 11.13 -22.58
N SER A 189 5.03 9.96 -22.13
CA SER A 189 5.97 9.83 -21.00
C SER A 189 5.47 10.53 -19.72
N GLU A 190 4.16 10.51 -19.48
CA GLU A 190 3.60 11.07 -18.24
C GLU A 190 3.68 10.00 -17.15
N TRP A 191 4.78 10.08 -16.40
CA TRP A 191 5.19 9.12 -15.37
C TRP A 191 4.28 9.17 -14.12
N ALA A 192 4.20 8.04 -13.41
CA ALA A 192 3.59 7.92 -12.07
C ALA A 192 2.05 7.98 -11.95
N ALA A 193 1.32 7.71 -13.04
CA ALA A 193 -0.10 7.41 -12.92
C ALA A 193 -0.30 5.88 -12.81
N ALA A 194 -0.88 5.41 -11.72
CA ALA A 194 -1.54 4.11 -11.70
C ALA A 194 -2.97 4.21 -11.16
N TYR A 195 -3.80 3.25 -11.57
CA TYR A 195 -5.18 3.13 -11.12
C TYR A 195 -5.32 1.90 -10.27
N ALA A 196 -5.52 2.13 -8.98
CA ALA A 196 -5.88 1.14 -7.99
C ALA A 196 -7.40 0.89 -8.00
N TRP A 197 -7.86 -0.30 -8.42
CA TRP A 197 -9.28 -0.65 -8.49
C TRP A 197 -9.58 -2.14 -8.25
N ALA A 198 -10.76 -2.55 -8.71
CA ALA A 198 -11.35 -3.90 -8.72
C ALA A 198 -11.67 -4.49 -7.35
N PHE A 199 -11.65 -3.64 -6.33
CA PHE A 199 -11.89 -4.10 -4.96
C PHE A 199 -13.32 -4.57 -4.67
N SER A 200 -14.28 -4.34 -5.56
CA SER A 200 -15.62 -4.94 -5.46
C SER A 200 -15.68 -6.32 -6.10
N GLU A 201 -14.57 -6.77 -6.72
CA GLU A 201 -14.50 -7.97 -7.54
C GLU A 201 -13.70 -9.12 -6.92
N GLY A 202 -13.23 -8.96 -5.69
CA GLY A 202 -12.45 -9.95 -4.94
C GLY A 202 -10.93 -9.84 -5.05
N TYR A 203 -10.38 -8.88 -5.80
CA TYR A 203 -8.94 -8.67 -5.98
C TYR A 203 -8.59 -7.17 -6.03
N HIS A 204 -7.31 -6.86 -5.97
CA HIS A 204 -6.79 -5.52 -6.23
C HIS A 204 -6.16 -5.46 -7.63
N LEU A 205 -6.51 -4.44 -8.41
CA LEU A 205 -5.99 -4.22 -9.76
C LEU A 205 -5.22 -2.90 -9.79
N ILE A 206 -3.96 -2.94 -10.20
CA ILE A 206 -3.16 -1.76 -10.52
C ILE A 206 -2.97 -1.73 -12.04
N ILE A 207 -3.46 -0.68 -12.70
CA ILE A 207 -3.14 -0.41 -14.11
C ILE A 207 -2.19 0.78 -14.15
N SER A 208 -1.00 0.63 -14.72
CA SER A 208 0.01 1.70 -14.77
C SER A 208 0.46 1.98 -16.20
N ALA A 209 0.88 3.23 -16.44
CA ALA A 209 1.66 3.60 -17.62
C ALA A 209 3.09 3.03 -17.54
N ILE A 210 3.89 3.20 -18.60
CA ILE A 210 5.32 2.88 -18.55
C ILE A 210 5.96 3.70 -17.42
N PRO A 211 6.74 3.07 -16.51
CA PRO A 211 7.36 3.73 -15.38
C PRO A 211 8.71 4.34 -15.75
N GLY A 212 8.75 5.33 -16.63
CA GLY A 212 10.03 5.86 -17.12
C GLY A 212 10.78 6.76 -16.16
N TYR A 213 10.34 6.88 -14.90
CA TYR A 213 11.26 7.24 -13.83
C TYR A 213 12.39 6.20 -13.62
N PHE A 214 12.26 5.00 -14.19
CA PHE A 214 13.32 4.00 -14.28
C PHE A 214 14.21 4.12 -15.54
N GLU A 215 13.91 5.03 -16.48
CA GLU A 215 14.73 5.26 -17.68
C GLU A 215 15.98 6.06 -17.33
N LYS A 216 17.15 5.71 -17.90
CA LYS A 216 18.46 6.26 -17.51
C LYS A 216 18.55 7.77 -17.67
N GLU A 217 17.78 8.30 -18.61
CA GLU A 217 17.68 9.72 -18.93
C GLU A 217 16.91 10.50 -17.86
N TYR A 218 16.18 9.83 -16.96
CA TYR A 218 15.44 10.45 -15.88
C TYR A 218 16.37 10.85 -14.74
N ILE A 219 16.55 12.16 -14.54
CA ILE A 219 17.53 12.71 -13.59
C ILE A 219 17.27 12.33 -12.11
N HIS A 220 16.05 11.93 -11.77
CA HIS A 220 15.65 11.55 -10.40
C HIS A 220 15.41 10.05 -10.23
N GLN A 221 16.19 9.19 -10.92
CA GLN A 221 16.09 7.73 -10.76
C GLN A 221 16.22 7.26 -9.30
N ASP A 222 16.94 8.01 -8.47
CA ASP A 222 17.06 7.73 -7.03
C ASP A 222 15.69 7.64 -6.33
N ARG A 223 14.64 8.25 -6.91
CA ARG A 223 13.25 8.30 -6.40
C ARG A 223 12.33 7.28 -7.06
N ALA A 224 12.81 6.54 -8.05
CA ALA A 224 11.98 5.73 -8.96
C ALA A 224 11.13 4.67 -8.24
N PHE A 225 11.65 4.07 -7.16
CA PHE A 225 10.93 3.05 -6.41
C PHE A 225 9.78 3.58 -5.54
N ILE A 226 9.64 4.90 -5.36
CA ILE A 226 8.54 5.48 -4.56
C ILE A 226 7.18 5.17 -5.22
N GLY A 227 7.11 5.25 -6.55
CA GLY A 227 5.87 4.98 -7.30
C GLY A 227 5.28 3.59 -7.03
N PRO A 228 6.04 2.50 -7.26
CA PRO A 228 5.58 1.15 -6.94
C PRO A 228 5.17 0.97 -5.48
N PHE A 229 5.92 1.55 -4.53
CA PHE A 229 5.61 1.46 -3.11
C PHE A 229 4.29 2.18 -2.77
N HIS A 230 4.08 3.38 -3.31
CA HIS A 230 2.85 4.17 -3.13
C HIS A 230 1.63 3.40 -3.62
N GLU A 231 1.68 2.88 -4.84
CA GLU A 231 0.55 2.16 -5.44
C GLU A 231 0.27 0.84 -4.72
N TYR A 232 1.32 0.14 -4.27
CA TYR A 232 1.16 -1.05 -3.45
C TYR A 232 0.51 -0.74 -2.10
N TYR A 233 0.81 0.42 -1.49
CA TYR A 233 0.23 0.80 -0.21
C TYR A 233 -1.30 0.96 -0.27
N HIS A 234 -1.85 1.35 -1.43
CA HIS A 234 -3.30 1.34 -1.64
C HIS A 234 -3.91 -0.06 -1.55
N ALA A 235 -3.17 -1.12 -1.92
CA ALA A 235 -3.61 -2.51 -1.72
C ALA A 235 -3.88 -2.80 -0.25
N ILE A 236 -3.00 -2.30 0.63
CA ILE A 236 -3.07 -2.48 2.09
C ILE A 236 -4.26 -1.72 2.65
N GLN A 237 -4.38 -0.44 2.32
CA GLN A 237 -5.50 0.39 2.74
C GLN A 237 -6.83 -0.29 2.39
N HIS A 238 -6.96 -0.74 1.14
CA HIS A 238 -8.18 -1.37 0.66
C HIS A 238 -8.41 -2.77 1.20
N ALA A 239 -7.39 -3.55 1.57
CA ALA A 239 -7.54 -4.88 2.16
C ALA A 239 -8.35 -4.84 3.48
N HIS A 240 -8.38 -3.69 4.16
CA HIS A 240 -9.04 -3.53 5.45
C HIS A 240 -10.49 -2.99 5.40
N VAL A 241 -10.98 -2.54 4.25
CA VAL A 241 -12.34 -1.94 4.08
C VAL A 241 -13.23 -2.69 3.10
N SER A 242 -12.94 -3.95 2.95
CA SER A 242 -13.09 -4.65 1.68
C SER A 242 -14.33 -5.52 1.58
N HIS A 243 -15.00 -5.79 2.70
CA HIS A 243 -16.39 -6.27 2.72
C HIS A 243 -17.37 -5.28 2.05
N LEU A 244 -16.94 -4.04 1.81
CA LEU A 244 -17.73 -3.03 1.11
C LEU A 244 -17.50 -3.14 -0.40
N THR A 245 -18.57 -3.46 -1.13
CA THR A 245 -18.56 -3.53 -2.60
C THR A 245 -18.85 -2.18 -3.24
N SER A 246 -19.46 -1.23 -2.52
CA SER A 246 -19.71 0.12 -3.02
C SER A 246 -18.47 1.01 -2.90
N HIS A 247 -18.08 1.65 -4.00
CA HIS A 247 -16.96 2.58 -4.02
C HIS A 247 -17.17 3.76 -3.05
N SER A 248 -18.37 4.33 -3.00
CA SER A 248 -18.65 5.47 -2.10
C SER A 248 -18.55 5.08 -0.62
N GLN A 249 -19.00 3.88 -0.26
CA GLN A 249 -18.90 3.37 1.11
C GLN A 249 -17.43 3.13 1.49
N ARG A 250 -16.63 2.57 0.58
CA ARG A 250 -15.19 2.38 0.80
C ARG A 250 -14.47 3.69 1.01
N SER A 251 -14.70 4.67 0.12
CA SER A 251 -14.09 5.99 0.23
C SER A 251 -14.47 6.68 1.55
N ALA A 252 -15.72 6.55 1.98
CA ALA A 252 -16.17 7.11 3.26
C ALA A 252 -15.50 6.47 4.48
N ILE A 253 -15.19 5.17 4.44
CA ILE A 253 -14.52 4.48 5.55
C ILE A 253 -12.99 4.66 5.51
N LEU A 254 -12.39 4.70 4.33
CA LEU A 254 -10.94 4.94 4.17
C LEU A 254 -10.52 6.34 4.56
N GLY A 255 -11.44 7.30 4.50
CA GLY A 255 -11.21 8.68 4.92
C GLY A 255 -11.05 9.67 3.78
N PRO A 256 -10.73 10.93 4.14
CA PRO A 256 -10.52 12.01 3.19
C PRO A 256 -9.31 11.73 2.29
N LYS A 257 -9.34 12.30 1.09
CA LYS A 257 -8.33 12.05 0.07
C LYS A 257 -6.92 12.46 0.47
N TRP A 258 -6.75 13.56 1.20
CA TRP A 258 -5.44 13.94 1.75
C TRP A 258 -4.81 12.83 2.59
N PHE A 259 -5.60 12.08 3.38
CA PHE A 259 -5.07 11.04 4.25
C PHE A 259 -4.71 9.79 3.45
N VAL A 260 -5.60 9.36 2.56
CA VAL A 260 -5.39 8.17 1.74
C VAL A 260 -4.13 8.31 0.87
N GLU A 261 -4.00 9.43 0.14
CA GLU A 261 -2.86 9.68 -0.74
C GLU A 261 -1.61 10.11 0.06
N GLY A 262 -1.79 10.93 1.11
CA GLY A 262 -0.69 11.44 1.93
C GLY A 262 0.03 10.35 2.72
N VAL A 263 -0.71 9.40 3.31
CA VAL A 263 -0.12 8.25 4.01
C VAL A 263 0.59 7.31 3.05
N ALA A 264 0.00 7.05 1.87
CA ALA A 264 0.62 6.21 0.85
C ALA A 264 1.96 6.81 0.38
N GLY A 265 1.99 8.13 0.11
CA GLY A 265 3.22 8.83 -0.26
C GLY A 265 4.25 8.85 0.85
N ALA A 266 3.88 9.29 2.05
CA ALA A 266 4.79 9.38 3.19
C ALA A 266 5.47 8.04 3.52
N LEU A 267 4.70 6.94 3.57
CA LEU A 267 5.26 5.63 3.90
C LEU A 267 6.05 5.04 2.74
N ALA A 268 5.67 5.29 1.49
CA ALA A 268 6.47 4.90 0.34
C ALA A 268 7.85 5.56 0.34
N ASP A 269 7.90 6.87 0.55
CA ASP A 269 9.15 7.63 0.69
C ASP A 269 10.07 7.02 1.77
N TYR A 270 9.53 6.83 2.97
CA TYR A 270 10.32 6.30 4.09
C TYR A 270 10.79 4.86 3.85
N ALA A 271 9.92 3.99 3.33
CA ALA A 271 10.28 2.60 3.09
C ALA A 271 11.37 2.46 2.02
N VAL A 272 11.33 3.26 0.95
CA VAL A 272 12.40 3.28 -0.06
C VAL A 272 13.72 3.72 0.57
N MET A 273 13.71 4.80 1.36
CA MET A 273 14.89 5.27 2.08
C MET A 273 15.45 4.18 3.02
N ASP A 274 14.60 3.60 3.87
CA ASP A 274 15.02 2.60 4.86
C ASP A 274 15.62 1.37 4.18
N MET A 275 14.94 0.83 3.17
CA MET A 275 15.38 -0.36 2.46
C MET A 275 16.65 -0.14 1.62
N GLN A 276 16.85 1.06 1.06
CA GLN A 276 18.13 1.37 0.42
C GLN A 276 19.26 1.51 1.44
N SER A 277 18.99 2.15 2.59
CA SER A 277 19.99 2.35 3.65
C SER A 277 20.46 1.03 4.27
N ASN A 278 19.58 0.03 4.36
CA ASN A 278 19.89 -1.30 4.88
C ASN A 278 20.29 -2.32 3.77
N GLY A 279 20.35 -1.89 2.50
CA GLY A 279 20.80 -2.68 1.37
C GLY A 279 19.82 -3.75 0.86
N THR A 280 18.53 -3.68 1.25
CA THR A 280 17.49 -4.62 0.80
C THR A 280 16.71 -4.16 -0.44
N LEU A 281 16.90 -2.91 -0.86
CA LEU A 281 16.42 -2.37 -2.15
C LEU A 281 17.62 -1.87 -2.98
N PRO A 282 17.70 -2.18 -4.29
CA PRO A 282 18.83 -1.78 -5.11
C PRO A 282 18.87 -0.27 -5.33
N LEU A 283 20.09 0.23 -5.55
CA LEU A 283 20.32 1.61 -5.99
C LEU A 283 20.28 1.68 -7.52
N LEU A 284 19.65 2.73 -8.06
CA LEU A 284 19.69 3.02 -9.48
C LEU A 284 20.83 3.99 -9.77
N ASP A 285 21.64 3.67 -10.78
CA ASP A 285 22.86 4.40 -11.14
C ASP A 285 23.82 4.68 -9.96
N GLY A 286 23.81 3.82 -8.95
CA GLY A 286 24.67 3.92 -7.77
C GLY A 286 24.36 5.10 -6.84
N ARG A 287 23.22 5.79 -7.02
CA ARG A 287 22.79 6.89 -6.15
C ARG A 287 21.74 6.41 -5.17
N ALA A 288 21.98 6.70 -3.89
CA ALA A 288 20.99 6.50 -2.84
C ALA A 288 19.95 7.62 -2.87
N TYR A 289 18.72 7.28 -2.51
CA TYR A 289 17.63 8.23 -2.32
C TYR A 289 17.93 9.16 -1.15
N ASP A 290 18.07 10.46 -1.44
CA ASP A 290 18.19 11.50 -0.41
C ASP A 290 16.79 11.93 0.05
N PHE A 291 16.30 11.25 1.09
CA PHE A 291 14.98 11.49 1.68
C PHE A 291 14.81 12.93 2.14
N PHE A 292 15.77 13.49 2.88
CA PHE A 292 15.63 14.85 3.41
C PHE A 292 15.72 15.91 2.32
N ASP A 293 16.52 15.70 1.27
CA ASP A 293 16.54 16.60 0.11
C ASP A 293 15.19 16.61 -0.61
N HIS A 294 14.59 15.43 -0.82
CA HIS A 294 13.27 15.32 -1.43
C HIS A 294 12.18 15.96 -0.56
N GLN A 295 12.20 15.70 0.75
CA GLN A 295 11.25 16.31 1.68
C GLN A 295 11.41 17.83 1.73
N ALA A 296 12.63 18.37 1.70
CA ALA A 296 12.85 19.82 1.65
C ALA A 296 12.33 20.44 0.35
N GLN A 297 12.57 19.81 -0.81
CA GLN A 297 11.99 20.23 -2.09
C GLN A 297 10.46 20.23 -2.08
N HIS A 298 9.85 19.17 -1.55
CA HIS A 298 8.40 19.04 -1.48
C HIS A 298 7.78 19.99 -0.45
N LEU A 299 8.47 20.29 0.65
CA LEU A 299 8.01 21.28 1.62
C LEU A 299 7.99 22.67 1.01
N ASP A 300 9.00 23.03 0.22
CA ASP A 300 9.02 24.31 -0.50
C ASP A 300 7.80 24.45 -1.42
N LEU A 301 7.50 23.41 -2.21
CA LEU A 301 6.31 23.38 -3.06
C LEU A 301 5.00 23.42 -2.24
N ALA A 302 4.93 22.70 -1.12
CA ALA A 302 3.78 22.69 -0.24
C ALA A 302 3.53 24.08 0.37
N ARG A 303 4.58 24.78 0.82
CA ARG A 303 4.49 26.15 1.35
C ARG A 303 4.02 27.13 0.28
N HIS A 304 4.61 27.06 -0.91
CA HIS A 304 4.20 27.89 -2.04
C HIS A 304 2.71 27.68 -2.40
N GLN A 305 2.26 26.43 -2.49
CA GLN A 305 0.86 26.10 -2.74
C GLN A 305 -0.04 26.65 -1.63
N TRP A 306 0.29 26.37 -0.37
CA TRP A 306 -0.51 26.76 0.78
C TRP A 306 -0.65 28.28 0.92
N GLN A 307 0.42 29.03 0.73
CA GLN A 307 0.44 30.50 0.84
C GLN A 307 -0.23 31.20 -0.36
N SER A 308 -0.37 30.51 -1.49
CA SER A 308 -0.99 31.08 -2.69
C SER A 308 -2.53 31.09 -2.65
N LEU A 309 -3.13 30.48 -1.62
CA LEU A 309 -4.58 30.35 -1.47
C LEU A 309 -5.11 31.28 -0.38
N ASP A 310 -6.30 31.85 -0.58
CA ASP A 310 -6.95 32.70 0.41
C ASP A 310 -7.42 31.91 1.66
N ASP A 311 -7.80 30.65 1.46
CA ASP A 311 -8.28 29.73 2.51
C ASP A 311 -7.72 28.31 2.26
N PRO A 312 -6.41 28.08 2.55
CA PRO A 312 -5.78 26.80 2.29
C PRO A 312 -6.28 25.74 3.28
N LYS A 313 -6.56 24.54 2.75
CA LYS A 313 -7.00 23.39 3.54
C LYS A 313 -6.56 22.07 2.92
N LEU A 314 -6.55 21.03 3.76
CA LEU A 314 -6.40 19.66 3.29
C LEU A 314 -7.66 19.22 2.54
N GLY A 315 -7.48 18.62 1.37
CA GLY A 315 -8.60 18.23 0.51
C GLY A 315 -9.30 16.96 0.96
N LEU A 316 -10.62 17.02 1.11
CA LEU A 316 -11.44 15.83 1.44
C LEU A 316 -11.70 14.97 0.20
N THR A 317 -11.79 15.60 -0.96
CA THR A 317 -11.94 14.97 -2.28
C THR A 317 -10.69 15.15 -3.15
N SER A 318 -10.60 14.39 -4.26
CA SER A 318 -9.47 14.52 -5.19
C SER A 318 -9.38 15.90 -5.83
N GLU A 319 -10.52 16.57 -6.06
CA GLU A 319 -10.56 17.92 -6.61
C GLU A 319 -10.06 18.96 -5.60
N GLU A 320 -10.54 18.87 -4.36
CA GLU A 320 -10.13 19.77 -3.27
C GLU A 320 -8.67 19.59 -2.86
N MET A 321 -8.11 18.39 -3.03
CA MET A 321 -6.73 18.08 -2.68
C MET A 321 -5.72 18.65 -3.69
N ARG A 322 -6.13 18.84 -4.95
CA ARG A 322 -5.24 19.25 -6.04
C ARG A 322 -4.49 20.57 -5.79
N PRO A 323 -5.10 21.63 -5.22
CA PRO A 323 -4.40 22.89 -4.94
C PRO A 323 -3.35 22.80 -3.83
N THR A 324 -3.47 21.83 -2.91
CA THR A 324 -2.57 21.62 -1.75
C THR A 324 -1.89 20.24 -1.81
N PHE A 325 -1.67 19.72 -3.01
CA PHE A 325 -1.22 18.34 -3.24
C PHE A 325 0.03 17.97 -2.46
N TYR A 326 1.04 18.85 -2.40
CA TYR A 326 2.29 18.55 -1.70
C TYR A 326 2.14 18.57 -0.18
N SER A 327 1.08 19.17 0.37
CA SER A 327 0.83 19.23 1.81
C SER A 327 0.38 17.89 2.40
N ASN A 328 -0.14 16.96 1.57
CA ASN A 328 -0.75 15.72 2.05
C ASN A 328 0.24 14.80 2.79
N SER A 329 1.46 14.62 2.27
CA SER A 329 2.48 13.79 2.92
C SER A 329 2.97 14.40 4.23
N PHE A 330 3.07 15.74 4.32
CA PHE A 330 3.39 16.42 5.59
C PHE A 330 2.27 16.29 6.62
N ALA A 331 1.00 16.30 6.20
CA ALA A 331 -0.11 16.02 7.10
C ALA A 331 -0.02 14.59 7.67
N ALA A 332 0.28 13.61 6.82
CA ALA A 332 0.53 12.24 7.27
C ALA A 332 1.72 12.14 8.23
N TRP A 333 2.85 12.79 7.93
CA TRP A 333 4.00 12.82 8.83
C TRP A 333 3.72 13.52 10.16
N LEU A 334 2.93 14.60 10.15
CA LEU A 334 2.58 15.30 11.39
C LEU A 334 1.75 14.41 12.32
N LEU A 335 0.90 13.55 11.76
CA LEU A 335 0.21 12.51 12.52
C LEU A 335 1.18 11.45 13.03
N LEU A 336 1.98 10.87 12.12
CA LEU A 336 2.86 9.74 12.44
C LEU A 336 3.98 10.10 13.41
N SER A 337 4.46 11.34 13.40
CA SER A 337 5.48 11.85 14.35
C SER A 337 4.99 11.89 15.81
N ARG A 338 3.68 11.80 16.05
CA ARG A 338 3.06 11.86 17.39
C ARG A 338 2.69 10.48 17.93
N THR A 339 3.11 9.43 17.25
CA THR A 339 2.71 8.05 17.51
C THR A 339 3.82 7.10 17.12
N LYS A 340 3.57 5.79 17.25
CA LYS A 340 4.47 4.76 16.73
C LYS A 340 4.29 4.63 15.22
N VAL A 341 5.37 4.36 14.48
CA VAL A 341 5.36 4.25 13.01
C VAL A 341 4.37 3.20 12.50
N ASN A 342 4.20 2.09 13.24
CA ASN A 342 3.31 0.98 12.88
C ASN A 342 1.84 1.17 13.32
N ILE A 343 1.46 2.30 13.93
CA ILE A 343 0.12 2.48 14.54
C ILE A 343 -1.01 2.27 13.53
N LEU A 344 -0.76 2.59 12.25
CA LEU A 344 -1.74 2.43 11.19
C LEU A 344 -2.10 0.96 10.97
N GLU A 345 -1.09 0.09 10.99
CA GLU A 345 -1.24 -1.35 10.79
C GLU A 345 -1.78 -2.05 12.04
N THR A 346 -1.37 -1.62 13.24
CA THR A 346 -1.75 -2.29 14.49
C THR A 346 -3.10 -1.82 15.03
N THR A 347 -3.48 -0.58 14.74
CA THR A 347 -4.65 0.08 15.36
C THR A 347 -5.61 0.65 14.32
N PHE A 348 -5.14 1.48 13.40
CA PHE A 348 -6.04 2.23 12.50
C PHE A 348 -6.82 1.30 11.56
N TYR A 349 -6.13 0.68 10.60
CA TYR A 349 -6.78 -0.13 9.58
C TYR A 349 -7.58 -1.33 10.15
N PRO A 350 -7.10 -2.05 11.18
CA PRO A 350 -7.87 -3.15 11.76
C PRO A 350 -9.23 -2.74 12.37
N ASN A 351 -9.36 -1.48 12.81
CA ASN A 351 -10.58 -0.99 13.47
C ASN A 351 -11.53 -0.23 12.53
N LEU A 352 -11.07 0.18 11.33
CA LEU A 352 -11.84 1.01 10.39
C LEU A 352 -13.25 0.49 10.11
N MET A 353 -13.40 -0.79 9.76
CA MET A 353 -14.71 -1.37 9.45
C MET A 353 -15.63 -1.47 10.66
N LYS A 354 -15.07 -1.58 11.86
CA LYS A 354 -15.83 -1.72 13.10
C LYS A 354 -16.31 -0.37 13.64
N LYS A 355 -15.49 0.66 13.52
CA LYS A 355 -15.70 1.96 14.18
C LYS A 355 -15.96 3.11 13.22
N GLY A 356 -15.71 2.93 11.93
CA GLY A 356 -15.74 4.00 10.93
C GLY A 356 -14.52 4.90 11.02
N TRP A 357 -14.39 5.82 10.06
CA TRP A 357 -13.25 6.72 9.91
C TRP A 357 -12.96 7.54 11.18
N GLU A 358 -13.90 8.39 11.60
CA GLU A 358 -13.65 9.39 12.65
C GLU A 358 -13.32 8.76 14.00
N GLN A 359 -14.13 7.78 14.44
CA GLN A 359 -13.87 7.13 15.73
C GLN A 359 -12.54 6.36 15.72
N THR A 360 -12.18 5.74 14.59
CA THR A 360 -10.87 5.08 14.46
C THR A 360 -9.74 6.10 14.50
N PHE A 361 -9.92 7.26 13.86
CA PHE A 361 -8.96 8.35 13.88
C PHE A 361 -8.72 8.85 15.32
N VAL A 362 -9.78 9.12 16.07
CA VAL A 362 -9.71 9.50 17.49
C VAL A 362 -9.01 8.43 18.31
N ASP A 363 -9.38 7.16 18.14
CA ASP A 363 -8.78 6.06 18.91
C ASP A 363 -7.30 5.84 18.60
N THR A 364 -6.87 6.18 17.37
CA THR A 364 -5.50 5.98 16.89
C THR A 364 -4.59 7.15 17.25
N PHE A 365 -5.08 8.38 17.08
CA PHE A 365 -4.26 9.60 17.19
C PHE A 365 -4.58 10.44 18.44
N GLY A 366 -5.59 10.06 19.21
CA GLY A 366 -5.98 10.75 20.44
C GLY A 366 -6.58 12.15 20.22
N MET A 367 -6.96 12.49 18.99
CA MET A 367 -7.59 13.77 18.61
C MET A 367 -8.64 13.57 17.52
N SER A 368 -9.61 14.49 17.42
CA SER A 368 -10.56 14.48 16.30
C SER A 368 -9.89 14.89 14.99
N SER A 369 -10.46 14.52 13.85
CA SER A 369 -9.94 14.98 12.56
C SER A 369 -10.07 16.50 12.38
N GLU A 370 -11.08 17.12 13.00
CA GLU A 370 -11.29 18.57 13.02
C GLU A 370 -10.17 19.30 13.79
N ASP A 371 -9.83 18.79 14.99
CA ASP A 371 -8.70 19.33 15.76
C ASP A 371 -7.38 19.16 15.00
N PHE A 372 -7.24 18.05 14.27
CA PHE A 372 -6.08 17.83 13.42
C PHE A 372 -5.98 18.85 12.27
N TYR A 373 -7.09 19.26 11.66
CA TYR A 373 -7.05 20.29 10.61
C TYR A 373 -6.56 21.63 11.15
N LEU A 374 -6.97 22.01 12.35
CA LEU A 374 -6.47 23.22 13.03
C LEU A 374 -4.98 23.08 13.36
N LEU A 375 -4.57 21.92 13.86
CA LEU A 375 -3.16 21.62 14.14
C LEU A 375 -2.30 21.71 12.87
N PHE A 376 -2.78 21.16 11.75
CA PHE A 376 -2.04 21.18 10.49
C PHE A 376 -1.94 22.60 9.92
N ALA A 377 -3.01 23.39 10.02
CA ALA A 377 -2.97 24.80 9.63
C ALA A 377 -1.94 25.59 10.44
N ASP A 378 -1.87 25.40 11.77
CA ASP A 378 -0.83 26.00 12.62
C ASP A 378 0.58 25.51 12.23
N TYR A 379 0.74 24.21 11.98
CA TYR A 379 1.99 23.62 11.50
C TYR A 379 2.48 24.28 10.20
N MET A 380 1.57 24.59 9.26
CA MET A 380 1.94 25.24 8.01
C MET A 380 2.46 26.67 8.18
N THR A 381 2.27 27.29 9.35
CA THR A 381 2.80 28.62 9.70
C THR A 381 4.21 28.60 10.32
N LYS A 382 4.71 27.43 10.72
CA LYS A 382 6.02 27.30 11.38
C LYS A 382 7.18 27.57 10.43
N GLU A 383 8.36 27.78 11.02
CA GLU A 383 9.60 27.90 10.26
C GLU A 383 9.98 26.55 9.61
N PRO A 384 10.69 26.54 8.47
CA PRO A 384 11.00 25.31 7.74
C PRO A 384 11.74 24.24 8.58
N GLU A 385 12.59 24.65 9.52
CA GLU A 385 13.29 23.72 10.43
C GLU A 385 12.31 22.97 11.34
N GLU A 386 11.31 23.66 11.89
CA GLU A 386 10.27 23.02 12.71
C GLU A 386 9.37 22.09 11.88
N GLN A 387 9.15 22.45 10.61
CA GLN A 387 8.36 21.64 9.69
C GLN A 387 9.07 20.36 9.29
N LEU A 388 10.36 20.42 8.97
CA LEU A 388 11.16 19.23 8.66
C LEU A 388 11.46 18.36 9.88
N ALA A 389 11.40 18.92 11.09
CA ALA A 389 11.65 18.19 12.32
C ALA A 389 10.67 17.05 12.64
N ILE A 390 9.51 17.00 11.97
CA ILE A 390 8.56 15.89 12.12
C ILE A 390 9.04 14.61 11.41
N MET A 391 10.04 14.71 10.52
CA MET A 391 10.50 13.60 9.71
C MET A 391 11.34 12.62 10.55
N PRO A 392 11.13 11.30 10.40
CA PRO A 392 11.97 10.31 11.07
C PRO A 392 13.46 10.51 10.75
N GLY A 393 14.30 10.52 11.79
CA GLY A 393 15.74 10.67 11.64
C GLY A 393 16.26 12.11 11.56
N TRP A 394 15.40 13.14 11.51
CA TRP A 394 15.84 14.55 11.46
C TRP A 394 16.78 14.92 12.62
N ASP A 395 16.46 14.45 13.83
CA ASP A 395 17.26 14.73 15.03
C ASP A 395 18.65 14.08 15.01
N ALA A 396 18.87 13.06 14.19
CA ALA A 396 20.16 12.41 14.02
C ALA A 396 21.10 13.17 13.06
N LEU A 397 20.58 14.10 12.25
CA LEU A 397 21.38 14.90 11.33
C LEU A 397 22.29 15.89 12.07
N SER A 398 23.51 16.03 11.58
CA SER A 398 24.43 17.09 12.00
C SER A 398 23.87 18.48 11.64
N ARG A 399 24.39 19.51 12.31
CA ARG A 399 23.99 20.90 12.01
C ARG A 399 24.25 21.27 10.54
N SER A 400 25.37 20.83 9.97
CA SER A 400 25.72 21.08 8.57
C SER A 400 24.77 20.41 7.58
N GLU A 401 24.29 19.21 7.89
CA GLU A 401 23.28 18.52 7.04
C GLU A 401 21.94 19.26 7.10
N LYS A 402 21.49 19.64 8.31
CA LYS A 402 20.28 20.46 8.47
C LYS A 402 20.37 21.78 7.71
N ASP A 403 21.49 22.51 7.86
CA ASP A 403 21.72 23.77 7.16
C ASP A 403 21.72 23.59 5.63
N TYR A 404 22.23 22.46 5.11
CA TYR A 404 22.17 22.14 3.67
C TYR A 404 20.73 21.98 3.17
N TYR A 405 19.88 21.24 3.87
CA TYR A 405 18.47 21.07 3.47
C TYR A 405 17.67 22.36 3.64
N LEU A 406 17.97 23.14 4.67
CA LEU A 406 17.31 24.40 4.97
C LEU A 406 17.68 25.54 4.02
N SER A 407 18.81 25.46 3.30
CA SER A 407 19.20 26.50 2.33
C SER A 407 18.28 26.61 1.10
N ARG A 408 17.24 25.78 1.03
CA ARG A 408 16.21 25.80 -0.01
C ARG A 408 15.10 26.82 0.24
N PHE A 409 14.94 27.28 1.48
CA PHE A 409 13.98 28.30 1.90
C PHE A 409 14.70 29.64 2.11
#